data_AF-A0A7V9PPI8-F1
#
_entry.id   AF-A0A7V9PPI8-F1
#
_cell.length_a   1.000
_cell.length_b   1.000
_cell.length_c   1.000
_cell.angle_alpha   90.00
_cell.angle_beta   90.00
_cell.angle_gamma   90.00
#
_symmetry.space_group_name_H-M   'P 1'
#
loop_
_entity.id
_entity.type
_entity.pdbx_description
1 polymer ?
#
loop_
_entity_poly.entity_id
_entity_poly.type
_entity_poly.pdbx_seq_one_letter_code
_entity_poly.pdbx_strand_id
1 'polypeptide(L)' 'MHTFRKYGATRFWEVLDPAGELICLCVYKKGALEVLRRLNSSLNSSLNSSLNSSLNSNLNGGG' A
#
# COMPACT_ATOMS: atom_id res chain seq x y z
N MET A 1 -8.69 -4.06 -1.91
CA MET A 1 -7.51 -3.89 -2.81
C MET A 1 -7.49 -2.46 -3.29
N HIS A 2 -6.34 -1.78 -3.26
CA HIS A 2 -6.22 -0.41 -3.79
C HIS A 2 -6.48 -0.39 -5.30
N THR A 3 -7.17 0.65 -5.79
CA THR A 3 -7.46 0.81 -7.22
C THR A 3 -7.11 2.20 -7.70
N PHE A 4 -7.03 2.38 -9.01
CA PHE A 4 -6.89 3.70 -9.62
C PHE A 4 -7.75 3.79 -10.88
N ARG A 5 -8.30 4.98 -11.15
CA ARG A 5 -9.07 5.25 -12.37
C ARG A 5 -8.97 6.72 -12.77
N LYS A 6 -9.43 7.05 -13.97
CA LYS A 6 -9.47 8.44 -14.46
C LYS A 6 -10.57 9.20 -13.70
N TYR A 7 -10.25 10.39 -13.21
CA TYR A 7 -11.19 11.21 -12.46
C TYR A 7 -12.13 11.96 -13.40
N GLY A 8 -13.29 11.37 -13.68
CA GLY A 8 -14.29 11.92 -14.59
C GLY A 8 -13.73 12.33 -15.95
N ALA A 9 -14.13 13.51 -16.44
CA ALA A 9 -13.63 14.11 -17.68
C ALA A 9 -12.34 14.94 -17.51
N THR A 10 -11.61 14.77 -16.40
CA THR A 10 -10.40 15.57 -16.12
C THR A 10 -9.12 14.90 -16.62
N ARG A 11 -7.98 15.61 -16.46
CA ARG A 11 -6.65 15.03 -16.69
C ARG A 11 -6.14 14.18 -15.53
N PHE A 12 -6.82 14.19 -14.38
CA PHE A 12 -6.34 13.56 -13.17
C PHE A 12 -6.71 12.07 -13.10
N TRP A 13 -5.90 11.34 -12.35
CA TRP A 13 -6.06 9.94 -12.00
C TRP A 13 -6.21 9.86 -10.50
N GLU A 14 -7.31 9.28 -10.03
CA GLU A 14 -7.55 9.04 -8.61
C GLU A 14 -7.03 7.69 -8.19
N VAL A 15 -6.48 7.63 -6.98
CA VAL A 15 -6.11 6.39 -6.28
C VAL A 15 -7.05 6.25 -5.11
N LEU A 16 -7.74 5.11 -5.04
CA LEU A 16 -8.74 4.79 -4.04
C LEU A 16 -8.26 3.66 -3.15
N ASP A 17 -8.61 3.74 -1.87
CA ASP A 17 -8.40 2.67 -0.92
C ASP A 17 -9.41 1.51 -1.14
N PRO A 18 -9.30 0.40 -0.39
CA PRO A 18 -10.27 -0.69 -0.47
C PRO A 18 -11.72 -0.33 -0.07
N ALA A 19 -11.92 0.72 0.73
CA ALA A 19 -13.23 1.23 1.12
C ALA A 19 -13.84 2.17 0.07
N GLY A 20 -13.05 2.59 -0.93
CA GLY A 20 -13.45 3.52 -1.97
C GLY A 20 -13.10 4.98 -1.65
N GLU A 21 -12.35 5.23 -0.59
CA GLU A 21 -11.93 6.56 -0.15
C GLU A 21 -10.74 7.06 -0.96
N LEU A 22 -10.74 8.38 -1.24
CA LEU A 22 -9.70 9.02 -2.03
C LEU A 22 -8.39 9.13 -1.22
N ILE A 23 -7.34 8.47 -1.70
CA ILE A 23 -5.99 8.58 -1.13
C ILE A 23 -5.24 9.77 -1.76
N CYS A 24 -5.22 9.85 -3.10
CA CYS A 24 -4.51 10.92 -3.80
C CYS A 24 -4.98 11.11 -5.25
N LEU A 25 -4.68 12.28 -5.81
CA LEU A 25 -4.81 12.59 -7.24
C LEU A 25 -3.44 12.70 -7.90
N CYS A 26 -3.31 12.11 -9.08
CA CYS A 26 -2.11 12.15 -9.91
C CYS A 26 -2.42 12.78 -11.26
N VAL A 27 -1.53 13.62 -11.79
CA VAL A 27 -1.69 14.21 -13.14
C VAL A 27 -1.53 13.15 -14.23
N TYR A 28 -0.70 12.14 -14.01
CA TYR A 28 -0.40 11.10 -14.99
C TYR A 28 -0.71 9.71 -14.46
N LYS A 29 -1.18 8.82 -15.35
CA LYS A 29 -1.45 7.40 -15.05
C LYS A 29 -0.26 6.70 -14.40
N LYS A 30 0.96 7.02 -14.87
CA LYS A 30 2.21 6.46 -14.34
C LYS A 30 2.42 6.82 -12.86
N GLY A 31 2.02 8.02 -12.44
CA GLY A 31 2.06 8.43 -11.04
C GLY A 31 1.13 7.60 -10.18
N ALA A 32 -0.13 7.43 -10.61
CA ALA A 32 -1.11 6.60 -9.89
C ALA A 32 -0.65 5.14 -9.76
N LEU A 33 -0.04 4.57 -10.81
CA LEU A 33 0.53 3.22 -10.77
C LEU A 33 1.67 3.07 -9.75
N GLU A 34 2.58 4.04 -9.69
CA GLU A 34 3.68 4.00 -8.71
C GLU A 34 3.18 4.11 -7.27
N VAL A 35 2.15 4.94 -7.02
CA VAL A 35 1.49 5.01 -5.71
C VAL A 35 0.90 3.65 -5.34
N LEU A 36 0.17 3.00 -6.26
CA LEU A 36 -0.39 1.67 -6.02
C LEU A 36 0.68 0.64 -5.67
N ARG A 37 1.81 0.65 -6.39
CA ARG A 37 2.95 -0.24 -6.14
C ARG A 37 3.51 -0.03 -4.73
N ARG A 38 3.68 1.22 -4.30
CA ARG A 38 4.19 1.56 -2.96
C ARG A 38 3.24 1.16 -1.86
N LEU A 39 1.93 1.41 -2.02
CA LEU A 39 0.92 1.00 -1.04
C LEU A 39 0.90 -0.52 -0.86
N ASN A 40 1.01 -1.28 -1.94
CA ASN A 40 1.09 -2.74 -1.88
C ASN A 40 2.42 -3.22 -1.26
N SER A 41 3.53 -2.52 -1.53
CA SER A 41 4.84 -2.87 -0.96
C SER A 41 4.95 -2.52 0.53
N SER A 42 4.35 -1.41 0.96
CA SER A 42 4.39 -0.93 2.35
C SER A 42 3.66 -1.88 3.31
N LEU A 43 2.57 -2.52 2.85
CA LEU A 43 1.94 -3.59 3.62
C LEU A 43 2.92 -4.73 3.89
N ASN A 44 3.63 -5.17 2.86
CA ASN A 44 4.58 -6.29 2.99
C ASN A 44 5.72 -5.96 3.96
N SER A 45 6.25 -4.74 3.93
CA SER A 45 7.29 -4.31 4.88
C SER A 45 6.80 -4.33 6.33
N SER A 46 5.55 -3.91 6.58
CA SER A 46 4.98 -3.83 7.93
C SER A 46 4.56 -5.20 8.50
N LEU A 47 4.10 -6.11 7.63
CA LEU A 47 3.82 -7.49 8.01
C LEU A 47 5.10 -8.26 8.33
N ASN A 48 6.14 -8.09 7.50
CA ASN A 48 7.41 -8.78 7.70
C ASN A 48 8.11 -8.36 9.01
N SER A 49 8.08 -7.08 9.38
CA SER A 49 8.62 -6.63 10.67
C SER A 49 7.87 -7.24 11.86
N SER A 50 6.54 -7.37 11.76
CA SER A 50 5.70 -7.93 12.83
C SER A 50 5.86 -9.44 13.00
N LEU A 51 6.03 -10.19 11.91
CA LEU A 51 6.31 -11.63 11.96
C LEU A 51 7.70 -11.93 12.52
N ASN A 52 8.70 -11.15 12.10
CA ASN A 52 10.07 -11.33 12.57
C ASN A 52 10.20 -11.06 14.07
N SER A 53 9.48 -10.07 14.63
CA SER A 53 9.46 -9.85 16.09
C SER A 53 8.91 -11.06 16.86
N SER A 54 7.88 -11.73 16.34
CA SER A 54 7.22 -12.85 17.03
C SER A 54 8.03 -14.15 16.98
N LEU A 55 8.83 -14.38 15.92
CA LEU A 55 9.75 -15.54 15.89
C LEU A 55 10.95 -15.35 16.82
N ASN A 56 11.50 -14.14 16.89
CA ASN A 56 12.69 -13.87 17.69
C ASN A 56 12.44 -14.01 19.20
N SER A 57 11.20 -13.82 19.66
CA SER A 57 10.82 -14.06 21.07
C SER A 57 10.81 -15.53 21.48
N ASN A 58 10.67 -16.48 20.56
CA ASN A 58 10.55 -17.91 20.89
C ASN A 58 11.89 -18.66 20.98
N LEU A 59 12.98 -18.07 20.50
CA LEU A 59 14.31 -18.72 20.47
C LEU A 59 15.19 -18.41 21.69
N ASN A 60 14.75 -17.52 22.59
CA ASN A 60 15.50 -17.13 23.79
C ASN A 60 15.00 -17.80 25.09
N GLY A 61 14.11 -18.80 24.99
CA GLY A 61 13.55 -19.53 26.14
C GLY A 61 14.07 -20.97 26.23
N GLY A 62 15.36 -21.15 26.49
CA GLY A 62 15.97 -22.46 26.68
C GLY A 62 17.25 -22.34 27.48
N GLY A 63 17.10 -22.08 28.79
CA GLY A 63 18.15 -22.19 29.79
C GLY A 63 18.07 -23.53 30.51
#